data_AF-A0A345NL04-F1
#
_entry.id   AF-A0A345NL04-F1
#
_cell.length_a   1.000
_cell.length_b   1.000
_cell.length_c   1.000
_cell.angle_alpha   90.00
_cell.angle_beta   90.00
_cell.angle_gamma   90.00
#
_symmetry.space_group_name_H-M   'P 1'
#
loop_
_entity.id
_entity.type
_entity.pdbx_description
1 polymer ?
#
loop_
_entity_poly.entity_id
_entity_poly.type
_entity_poly.pdbx_seq_one_letter_code
_entity_poly.pdbx_strand_id
1 'polypeptide(L)'
;MEQPHHGSPTHDDQEAPLDADHLRRALDEQGGLLTGPDVSDVVRARVRRVLDSTRDLLELSAEEPVREVAGRAVAWVAESVGAFQRLPRAFASGHAVLGEHAPLLRTVDQLDLLGLTLDRAYDGARRGDGQAVRGQLDVLLERFPARTRPASLAEPVGICPEDLDDGVVHDHGLEVGEDGIPRLPVPDQPDPDHETQEVG
;
A
#
# COMPACT_ATOMS: atom_id res chain seq x y z
N MET A 1 45.90 17.40 14.32
CA MET A 1 44.72 17.47 13.43
C MET A 1 44.28 16.04 13.18
N GLU A 2 43.52 15.48 14.11
CA GLU A 2 42.83 14.19 13.93
C GLU A 2 41.49 14.48 13.25
N GLN A 3 41.24 13.84 12.12
CA GLN A 3 39.90 13.79 11.52
C GLN A 3 39.18 12.56 12.08
N PRO A 4 37.94 12.67 12.57
CA PRO A 4 37.18 11.52 13.00
C PRO A 4 36.69 10.73 11.78
N HIS A 5 36.98 9.43 11.79
CA HIS A 5 36.40 8.46 10.87
C HIS A 5 34.87 8.39 11.09
N HIS A 6 34.09 8.80 10.09
CA HIS A 6 32.69 8.39 10.00
C HIS A 6 32.65 6.89 9.70
N GLY A 7 32.26 6.10 10.70
CA GLY A 7 31.82 4.73 10.50
C GLY A 7 30.57 4.76 9.62
N SER A 8 30.66 4.15 8.44
CA SER A 8 29.48 3.80 7.67
C SER A 8 28.60 2.88 8.51
N PRO A 9 27.30 3.15 8.69
CA PRO A 9 26.42 2.18 9.31
C PRO A 9 26.23 1.04 8.30
N THR A 10 26.90 -0.07 8.52
CA THR A 10 26.47 -1.38 8.03
C THR A 10 25.16 -1.71 8.74
N HIS A 11 24.04 -1.25 8.20
CA HIS A 11 22.77 -1.90 8.46
C HIS A 11 22.84 -3.22 7.71
N ASP A 12 23.14 -4.28 8.43
CA ASP A 12 22.66 -5.60 8.06
C ASP A 12 21.13 -5.50 8.06
N ASP A 13 20.56 -5.15 6.89
CA ASP A 13 19.13 -5.29 6.56
C ASP A 13 18.82 -6.79 6.56
N GLN A 14 18.76 -7.38 7.75
CA GLN A 14 18.20 -8.71 7.92
C GLN A 14 16.69 -8.55 7.80
N GLU A 15 16.24 -8.57 6.55
CA GLU A 15 14.87 -8.42 6.10
C GLU A 15 13.95 -9.28 6.98
N ALA A 16 13.12 -8.62 7.79
CA ALA A 16 12.13 -9.33 8.58
C ALA A 16 11.19 -10.07 7.62
N PRO A 17 10.84 -11.34 7.91
CA PRO A 17 9.91 -12.08 7.07
C PRO A 17 8.61 -11.28 6.87
N LEU A 18 8.08 -11.28 5.65
CA LEU A 18 6.77 -10.69 5.39
C LEU A 18 5.74 -11.38 6.29
N ASP A 19 5.17 -10.66 7.23
CA ASP A 19 4.20 -11.20 8.16
C ASP A 19 2.81 -11.27 7.52
N ALA A 20 2.09 -12.37 7.77
CA ALA A 20 0.80 -12.64 7.15
C ALA A 20 -0.28 -11.66 7.62
N ASP A 21 -0.29 -11.29 8.91
CA ASP A 21 -1.29 -10.37 9.45
C ASP A 21 -1.08 -8.95 8.92
N HIS A 22 0.17 -8.52 8.80
CA HIS A 22 0.49 -7.25 8.15
C HIS A 22 0.06 -7.22 6.67
N LEU A 23 0.27 -8.30 5.92
CA LEU A 23 -0.19 -8.37 4.53
C LEU A 23 -1.73 -8.32 4.41
N ARG A 24 -2.45 -8.96 5.34
CA ARG A 24 -3.92 -8.88 5.38
C ARG A 24 -4.39 -7.45 5.66
N ARG A 25 -3.74 -6.76 6.58
CA ARG A 25 -4.03 -5.35 6.85
C ARG A 25 -3.75 -4.46 5.64
N ALA A 26 -2.61 -4.66 4.98
CA ALA A 26 -2.27 -3.95 3.75
C ALA A 26 -3.33 -4.18 2.66
N LEU A 27 -3.83 -5.41 2.50
CA LEU A 27 -4.92 -5.72 1.57
C LEU A 27 -6.21 -4.94 1.90
N ASP A 28 -6.59 -4.84 3.17
CA ASP A 28 -7.77 -4.10 3.60
C ASP A 28 -7.61 -2.59 3.32
N GLU A 29 -6.47 -2.02 3.68
CA GLU A 29 -6.15 -0.60 3.47
C GLU A 29 -6.14 -0.26 1.96
N GLN A 30 -5.41 -1.04 1.16
CA GLN A 30 -5.35 -0.85 -0.29
C GLN A 30 -6.70 -1.13 -0.96
N GLY A 31 -7.52 -2.06 -0.44
CA GLY A 31 -8.86 -2.33 -0.95
C GLY A 31 -9.76 -1.11 -0.92
N GLY A 32 -9.74 -0.33 0.16
CA GLY A 32 -10.48 0.93 0.26
C GLY A 32 -10.01 1.97 -0.76
N LEU A 33 -8.70 2.17 -0.86
CA LEU A 33 -8.10 3.19 -1.73
C LEU A 33 -8.27 2.87 -3.23
N LEU A 34 -8.00 1.62 -3.61
CA LEU A 34 -7.92 1.20 -5.01
C LEU A 34 -9.28 0.82 -5.59
N THR A 35 -10.34 0.80 -4.76
CA THR A 35 -11.71 0.54 -5.20
C THR A 35 -12.67 1.67 -4.89
N GLY A 36 -12.15 2.88 -4.63
CA GLY A 36 -12.89 4.11 -4.38
C GLY A 36 -13.62 4.67 -5.61
N PRO A 37 -14.58 5.61 -5.44
CA PRO A 37 -15.51 6.07 -6.49
C PRO A 37 -14.84 6.62 -7.75
N ASP A 38 -13.62 7.17 -7.65
CA ASP A 38 -12.92 7.78 -8.77
C ASP A 38 -12.29 6.77 -9.75
N VAL A 39 -12.21 5.50 -9.36
CA VAL A 39 -11.68 4.42 -10.20
C VAL A 39 -12.72 3.98 -11.23
N SER A 40 -12.31 3.89 -12.49
CA SER A 40 -13.14 3.33 -13.57
C SER A 40 -13.68 1.94 -13.20
N ASP A 41 -14.97 1.68 -13.41
CA ASP A 41 -15.64 0.45 -12.95
C ASP A 41 -14.98 -0.83 -13.47
N VAL A 42 -14.49 -0.80 -14.71
CA VAL A 42 -13.82 -1.94 -15.35
C VAL A 42 -12.47 -2.28 -14.68
N VAL A 43 -11.77 -1.26 -14.18
CA VAL A 43 -10.52 -1.41 -13.39
C VAL A 43 -10.87 -1.85 -11.98
N ARG A 44 -11.85 -1.18 -11.34
CA ARG A 44 -12.33 -1.49 -9.99
C ARG A 44 -12.73 -2.96 -9.84
N ALA A 45 -13.49 -3.51 -10.77
CA ALA A 45 -13.93 -4.91 -10.73
C ALA A 45 -12.74 -5.90 -10.74
N ARG A 46 -11.69 -5.58 -11.51
CA ARG A 46 -10.50 -6.42 -11.62
C ARG A 46 -9.57 -6.28 -10.43
N VAL A 47 -9.42 -5.07 -9.91
CA VAL A 47 -8.70 -4.83 -8.65
C VAL A 47 -9.34 -5.65 -7.54
N ARG A 48 -10.67 -5.59 -7.39
CA ARG A 48 -11.39 -6.42 -6.40
C ARG A 48 -11.09 -7.90 -6.58
N ARG A 49 -11.25 -8.44 -7.80
CA ARG A 49 -10.88 -9.83 -8.10
C ARG A 49 -9.46 -10.17 -7.64
N VAL A 50 -8.47 -9.35 -8.01
CA VAL A 50 -7.07 -9.61 -7.65
C VAL A 50 -6.85 -9.57 -6.13
N LEU A 51 -7.44 -8.61 -5.43
CA LEU A 51 -7.33 -8.51 -3.97
C LEU A 51 -8.02 -9.70 -3.27
N ASP A 52 -9.19 -10.11 -3.76
CA ASP A 52 -9.92 -11.27 -3.25
C ASP A 52 -9.13 -12.56 -3.49
N SER A 53 -8.62 -12.80 -4.71
CA SER A 53 -7.75 -13.94 -5.02
C SER A 53 -6.48 -13.96 -4.15
N THR A 54 -5.93 -12.78 -3.84
CA THR A 54 -4.76 -12.66 -2.96
C THR A 54 -5.11 -13.01 -1.51
N ARG A 55 -6.29 -12.59 -1.03
CA ARG A 55 -6.79 -12.96 0.31
C ARG A 55 -7.01 -14.47 0.41
N ASP A 56 -7.69 -15.06 -0.57
CA ASP A 56 -7.94 -16.50 -0.64
C ASP A 56 -6.63 -17.30 -0.60
N LEU A 57 -5.59 -16.81 -1.28
CA LEU A 57 -4.27 -17.43 -1.28
C LEU A 57 -3.59 -17.38 0.11
N LEU A 58 -3.67 -16.23 0.81
CA LEU A 58 -3.14 -16.07 2.17
C LEU A 58 -3.93 -16.84 3.24
N GLU A 59 -5.20 -17.13 3.00
CA GLU A 59 -6.02 -17.99 3.86
C GLU A 59 -5.69 -19.48 3.64
N LEU A 60 -5.32 -19.85 2.41
CA LEU A 60 -5.02 -21.23 2.05
C LEU A 60 -3.68 -21.71 2.63
N SER A 61 -2.65 -20.87 2.64
CA SER A 61 -1.30 -21.28 3.05
C SER A 61 -0.51 -20.13 3.67
N ALA A 62 0.26 -20.46 4.71
CA ALA A 62 1.21 -19.56 5.37
C ALA A 62 2.66 -19.85 4.96
N GLU A 63 2.88 -20.52 3.82
CA GLU A 63 4.23 -20.71 3.30
C GLU A 63 4.84 -19.40 2.77
N GLU A 64 6.15 -19.25 2.91
CA GLU A 64 6.83 -18.02 2.50
C GLU A 64 6.65 -17.66 1.02
N PRO A 65 6.78 -18.59 0.05
CA PRO A 65 6.50 -18.27 -1.36
C PRO A 65 5.08 -17.75 -1.61
N VAL A 66 4.11 -18.16 -0.80
CA VAL A 66 2.72 -17.69 -0.89
C VAL A 66 2.60 -16.25 -0.41
N ARG A 67 3.20 -15.92 0.74
CA ARG A 67 3.24 -14.53 1.24
C ARG A 67 3.95 -13.60 0.28
N GLU A 68 5.02 -14.08 -0.33
CA GLU A 68 5.80 -13.34 -1.30
C GLU A 68 5.05 -13.06 -2.61
N VAL A 69 4.29 -14.05 -3.11
CA VAL A 69 3.36 -13.85 -4.23
C VAL A 69 2.30 -12.80 -3.87
N ALA A 70 1.69 -12.93 -2.70
CA ALA A 70 0.64 -12.02 -2.25
C ALA A 70 1.15 -10.58 -2.11
N GLY A 71 2.24 -10.38 -1.38
CA GLY A 71 2.82 -9.06 -1.15
C GLY A 71 3.22 -8.36 -2.45
N ARG A 72 3.82 -9.09 -3.40
CA ARG A 72 4.18 -8.54 -4.72
C ARG A 72 2.96 -8.18 -5.56
N ALA A 73 1.91 -9.00 -5.53
CA ALA A 73 0.68 -8.70 -6.24
C ALA A 73 0.06 -7.38 -5.73
N VAL A 74 -0.05 -7.20 -4.42
CA VAL A 74 -0.59 -5.95 -3.83
C VAL A 74 0.29 -4.75 -4.16
N ALA A 75 1.61 -4.88 -4.03
CA ALA A 75 2.57 -3.82 -4.38
C ALA A 75 2.38 -3.35 -5.82
N TRP A 76 2.35 -4.29 -6.76
CA TRP A 76 2.18 -3.97 -8.16
C TRP A 76 0.82 -3.34 -8.46
N VAL A 77 -0.27 -3.83 -7.86
CA VAL A 77 -1.62 -3.26 -8.06
C VAL A 77 -1.68 -1.84 -7.53
N ALA A 78 -1.19 -1.60 -6.32
CA ALA A 78 -1.18 -0.26 -5.71
C ALA A 78 -0.42 0.76 -6.59
N GLU A 79 0.77 0.39 -7.06
CA GLU A 79 1.55 1.25 -7.97
C GLU A 79 0.89 1.46 -9.32
N SER A 80 0.45 0.38 -9.97
CA SER A 80 -0.03 0.41 -11.36
C SER A 80 -1.38 1.11 -11.45
N VAL A 81 -2.29 0.83 -10.53
CA VAL A 81 -3.60 1.49 -10.46
C VAL A 81 -3.44 2.93 -10.01
N GLY A 82 -2.54 3.22 -9.05
CA GLY A 82 -2.21 4.59 -8.67
C GLY A 82 -1.63 5.40 -9.85
N ALA A 83 -0.74 4.82 -10.63
CA ALA A 83 -0.19 5.44 -11.84
C ALA A 83 -1.27 5.71 -12.90
N PHE A 84 -2.16 4.74 -13.11
CA PHE A 84 -3.30 4.89 -14.01
C PHE A 84 -4.23 6.03 -13.58
N GLN A 85 -4.55 6.14 -12.29
CA GLN A 85 -5.45 7.17 -11.75
C GLN A 85 -4.86 8.59 -11.84
N ARG A 86 -3.54 8.74 -11.85
CA ARG A 86 -2.89 10.06 -12.04
C ARG A 86 -3.00 10.57 -13.47
N LEU A 87 -3.41 9.74 -14.44
CA LEU A 87 -3.58 10.18 -15.82
C LEU A 87 -4.87 11.01 -15.97
N PRO A 88 -4.85 12.08 -16.79
CA PRO A 88 -6.08 12.77 -17.16
C PRO A 88 -7.08 11.79 -17.80
N ARG A 89 -8.35 11.84 -17.38
CA ARG A 89 -9.37 10.84 -17.77
C ARG A 89 -9.46 10.62 -19.29
N ALA A 90 -9.40 11.69 -20.09
CA ALA A 90 -9.45 11.61 -21.55
C ALA A 90 -8.25 10.87 -22.16
N PHE A 91 -7.06 10.96 -21.53
CA PHE A 91 -5.85 10.24 -21.92
C PHE A 91 -5.86 8.79 -21.44
N ALA A 92 -6.40 8.53 -20.24
CA ALA A 92 -6.55 7.19 -19.71
C ALA A 92 -7.45 6.32 -20.63
N SER A 93 -8.55 6.89 -21.13
CA SER A 93 -9.51 6.22 -22.01
C SER A 93 -9.21 6.32 -23.50
N GLY A 94 -8.36 7.26 -23.93
CA GLY A 94 -8.13 7.55 -25.34
C GLY A 94 -6.70 8.01 -25.63
N HIS A 95 -6.24 7.78 -26.86
CA HIS A 95 -4.86 7.98 -27.34
C HIS A 95 -3.84 7.01 -26.74
N ALA A 96 -3.71 5.87 -27.40
CA ALA A 96 -2.39 5.30 -27.51
C ALA A 96 -1.56 6.15 -28.48
N VAL A 97 -0.26 6.27 -28.22
CA VAL A 97 0.72 6.56 -29.28
C VAL A 97 0.48 5.55 -30.42
N LEU A 98 0.64 5.99 -31.68
CA LEU A 98 0.44 5.15 -32.86
C LEU A 98 1.04 3.75 -32.66
N GLY A 99 0.20 2.72 -32.56
CA GLY A 99 0.61 1.32 -32.38
C GLY A 99 0.50 0.74 -30.97
N GLU A 100 0.10 1.50 -29.94
CA GLU A 100 -0.13 0.94 -28.59
C GLU A 100 -1.63 0.81 -28.24
N HIS A 101 -1.93 0.13 -27.13
CA HIS A 101 -3.27 0.11 -26.53
C HIS A 101 -3.47 1.35 -25.64
N ALA A 102 -4.72 1.81 -25.51
CA ALA A 102 -5.03 2.87 -24.55
C ALA A 102 -4.60 2.43 -23.14
N PRO A 103 -4.14 3.37 -22.27
CA PRO A 103 -3.69 3.03 -20.91
C PRO A 103 -4.70 2.19 -20.14
N LEU A 104 -6.00 2.50 -20.27
CA LEU A 104 -7.09 1.71 -19.69
C LEU A 104 -7.06 0.24 -20.12
N LEU A 105 -6.95 -0.03 -21.43
CA LEU A 105 -6.95 -1.39 -21.96
C LEU A 105 -5.71 -2.15 -21.49
N ARG A 106 -4.53 -1.50 -21.52
CA ARG A 106 -3.30 -2.09 -21.00
C ARG A 106 -3.42 -2.45 -19.52
N THR A 107 -3.92 -1.54 -18.69
CA THR A 107 -4.12 -1.79 -17.25
C THR A 107 -5.08 -2.95 -17.02
N VAL A 108 -6.18 -3.01 -17.78
CA VAL A 108 -7.15 -4.11 -17.75
C VAL A 108 -6.49 -5.45 -18.10
N ASP A 109 -5.74 -5.52 -19.21
CA ASP A 109 -5.07 -6.74 -19.65
C ASP A 109 -4.04 -7.22 -18.62
N GLN A 110 -3.29 -6.29 -18.02
CA GLN A 110 -2.32 -6.62 -16.99
C GLN A 110 -2.99 -7.13 -15.70
N LEU A 111 -4.12 -6.55 -15.29
CA LEU A 111 -4.88 -7.04 -14.14
C LEU A 111 -5.49 -8.42 -14.40
N ASP A 112 -5.99 -8.68 -15.61
CA ASP A 112 -6.51 -9.98 -15.99
C ASP A 112 -5.40 -11.04 -16.02
N LEU A 113 -4.22 -10.70 -16.54
CA LEU A 113 -3.05 -11.57 -16.51
C LEU A 113 -2.57 -11.83 -15.07
N LEU A 114 -2.57 -10.81 -14.21
CA LEU A 114 -2.20 -10.96 -12.80
C LEU A 114 -3.18 -11.89 -12.08
N GLY A 115 -4.48 -11.73 -12.30
CA GLY A 115 -5.50 -12.63 -11.77
C GLY A 115 -5.25 -14.09 -12.17
N LEU A 116 -4.93 -14.35 -13.44
CA LEU A 116 -4.58 -15.70 -13.92
C LEU A 116 -3.30 -16.26 -13.26
N THR A 117 -2.32 -15.42 -12.97
CA THR A 117 -1.09 -15.83 -12.26
C THR A 117 -1.41 -16.22 -10.81
N LEU A 118 -2.26 -15.44 -10.13
CA LEU A 118 -2.71 -15.74 -8.77
C LEU A 118 -3.54 -17.02 -8.71
N ASP A 119 -4.45 -17.23 -9.66
CA ASP A 119 -5.25 -18.47 -9.75
C ASP A 119 -4.32 -19.70 -9.89
N ARG A 120 -3.25 -19.60 -10.68
CA ARG A 120 -2.25 -20.68 -10.81
C ARG A 120 -1.42 -20.89 -9.55
N ALA A 121 -1.09 -19.82 -8.84
CA ALA A 121 -0.38 -19.91 -7.56
C ALA A 121 -1.25 -20.58 -6.49
N TYR A 122 -2.53 -20.21 -6.43
CA TYR A 122 -3.54 -20.84 -5.58
C TYR A 122 -3.67 -22.32 -5.88
N ASP A 123 -3.78 -22.70 -7.15
CA ASP A 123 -3.81 -24.09 -7.60
C ASP A 123 -2.57 -24.88 -7.15
N GLY A 124 -1.38 -24.27 -7.25
CA GLY A 124 -0.12 -24.86 -6.78
C GLY A 124 -0.13 -25.07 -5.26
N ALA A 125 -0.46 -24.02 -4.51
CA ALA A 125 -0.56 -24.07 -3.05
C ALA A 125 -1.60 -25.11 -2.59
N ARG A 126 -2.75 -25.19 -3.27
CA ARG A 126 -3.85 -26.11 -2.94
C ARG A 126 -3.44 -27.57 -3.12
N ARG A 127 -2.52 -27.85 -4.06
CA ARG A 127 -1.95 -29.18 -4.30
C ARG A 127 -0.73 -29.48 -3.40
N GLY A 128 -0.26 -28.52 -2.60
CA GLY A 128 1.00 -28.62 -1.87
C GLY A 128 2.23 -28.62 -2.78
N ASP A 129 2.11 -28.09 -4.00
CA ASP A 129 3.19 -28.00 -4.97
C ASP A 129 3.93 -26.66 -4.83
N GLY A 130 4.89 -26.64 -3.92
CA GLY A 130 5.73 -25.46 -3.68
C GLY A 130 6.64 -25.07 -4.86
N GLN A 131 6.84 -25.94 -5.86
CA GLN A 131 7.57 -25.57 -7.08
C GLN A 131 6.66 -24.83 -8.06
N ALA A 132 5.40 -25.25 -8.18
CA ALA A 132 4.40 -24.50 -8.94
C ALA A 132 4.20 -23.08 -8.41
N VAL A 133 4.14 -22.90 -7.08
CA VAL A 133 4.06 -21.57 -6.45
C VAL A 133 5.30 -20.73 -6.75
N ARG A 134 6.51 -21.30 -6.59
CA ARG A 134 7.76 -20.59 -6.94
C ARG A 134 7.82 -20.20 -8.41
N GLY A 135 7.36 -21.07 -9.31
CA GLY A 135 7.27 -20.73 -10.73
C GLY A 135 6.34 -19.55 -11.00
N GLN A 136 5.22 -19.43 -10.27
CA GLN A 136 4.38 -18.22 -10.38
C GLN A 136 5.03 -16.98 -9.75
N LEU A 137 5.82 -17.15 -8.68
CA LEU A 137 6.62 -16.06 -8.11
C LEU A 137 7.64 -15.52 -9.12
N ASP A 138 8.32 -16.39 -9.87
CA ASP A 138 9.25 -15.99 -10.93
C ASP A 138 8.52 -15.21 -12.05
N VAL A 139 7.32 -15.68 -12.44
CA VAL A 139 6.46 -14.95 -13.39
C VAL A 139 6.11 -13.56 -12.86
N LEU A 140 5.78 -13.43 -11.57
CA LEU A 140 5.52 -12.13 -10.95
C LEU A 140 6.72 -11.20 -11.02
N LEU A 141 7.90 -11.70 -10.64
CA LEU A 141 9.15 -10.95 -10.68
C LEU A 141 9.50 -10.46 -12.10
N GLU A 142 9.24 -11.26 -13.13
CA GLU A 142 9.53 -10.90 -14.52
C GLU A 142 8.48 -9.95 -15.12
N ARG A 143 7.19 -10.23 -14.89
CA ARG A 143 6.08 -9.59 -15.63
C ARG A 143 5.43 -8.43 -14.91
N PHE A 144 5.54 -8.39 -13.59
CA PHE A 144 4.88 -7.42 -12.73
C PHE A 144 5.89 -6.71 -11.81
N PRO A 145 6.91 -6.05 -12.37
CA PRO A 145 7.90 -5.35 -11.56
C PRO A 145 7.24 -4.20 -10.79
N ALA A 146 7.43 -4.20 -9.48
CA ALA A 146 7.00 -3.17 -8.55
C ALA A 146 8.23 -2.49 -7.94
N ARG A 147 8.20 -1.17 -7.75
CA ARG A 147 9.26 -0.41 -7.07
C ARG A 147 9.07 -0.40 -5.56
N THR A 148 7.81 -0.40 -5.14
CA THR A 148 7.37 -0.55 -3.76
C THR A 148 7.70 -1.97 -3.32
N ARG A 149 8.46 -2.07 -2.23
CA ARG A 149 8.72 -3.35 -1.60
C ARG A 149 7.44 -3.84 -0.93
N PRO A 150 7.10 -5.14 -1.02
CA PRO A 150 5.97 -5.69 -0.28
C PRO A 150 5.99 -5.39 1.22
N ALA A 151 7.18 -5.39 1.84
CA ALA A 151 7.35 -5.08 3.25
C ALA A 151 6.90 -3.65 3.59
N SER A 152 7.16 -2.69 2.72
CA SER A 152 6.76 -1.28 2.92
C SER A 152 5.25 -1.04 2.82
N LEU A 153 4.48 -1.98 2.24
CA LEU A 153 3.02 -1.95 2.30
C LEU A 153 2.48 -2.54 3.60
N ALA A 154 3.22 -3.47 4.18
CA ALA A 154 2.89 -4.17 5.41
C ALA A 154 3.21 -3.30 6.64
N GLU A 155 4.22 -2.43 6.55
CA GLU A 155 4.53 -1.43 7.56
C GLU A 155 3.36 -0.46 7.76
N PRO A 156 2.97 -0.16 9.01
CA PRO A 156 2.00 0.90 9.28
C PRO A 156 2.53 2.19 8.68
N VAL A 157 1.86 2.72 7.65
CA VAL A 157 2.06 4.12 7.26
C VAL A 157 1.27 4.96 8.27
N GLY A 158 1.87 5.12 9.44
CA GLY A 158 1.44 5.99 10.51
C GLY A 158 2.69 6.52 11.18
N ILE A 159 2.73 7.82 11.41
CA ILE A 159 3.69 8.33 12.40
C ILE A 159 3.17 7.80 13.74
N CYS A 160 3.85 6.84 14.34
CA CYS A 160 3.50 6.45 15.70
C CYS A 160 3.85 7.62 16.64
N PRO A 161 3.14 7.81 17.77
CA PRO A 161 3.49 8.83 18.74
C PRO A 161 4.97 8.77 19.13
N GLU A 162 5.56 7.57 19.21
CA GLU A 162 6.99 7.36 19.48
C GLU A 162 7.95 7.77 18.34
N ASP A 163 7.45 7.96 17.12
CA ASP A 163 8.25 8.43 15.97
C ASP A 163 8.33 9.97 15.89
N LEU A 164 7.56 10.67 16.73
CA LEU A 164 7.57 12.13 16.81
C LEU A 164 8.65 12.60 17.78
N ASP A 165 9.44 13.59 17.36
CA ASP A 165 10.33 14.30 18.28
C ASP A 165 9.50 15.26 19.13
N ASP A 166 9.27 14.90 20.39
CA ASP A 166 8.55 15.71 21.38
C ASP A 166 9.06 17.16 21.44
N GLY A 167 10.37 17.36 21.24
CA GLY A 167 10.98 18.69 21.21
C GLY A 167 10.49 19.53 20.04
N VAL A 168 10.39 18.94 18.85
CA VAL A 168 9.88 19.61 17.64
C VAL A 168 8.39 19.88 17.74
N VAL A 169 7.62 18.94 18.29
CA VAL A 169 6.17 19.09 18.49
C VAL A 169 5.87 20.23 19.47
N HIS A 170 6.57 20.28 20.60
CA HIS A 170 6.41 21.35 21.59
C HIS A 170 6.91 22.72 21.10
N ASP A 171 8.01 22.79 20.34
CA ASP A 171 8.54 24.05 19.80
C ASP A 171 7.56 24.73 18.83
N HIS A 172 6.73 23.92 18.15
CA HIS A 172 5.68 24.41 17.26
C HIS A 172 4.32 24.59 17.96
N GLY A 173 4.24 24.41 19.29
CA GLY A 173 3.02 24.58 20.08
C GLY A 173 1.93 23.56 19.72
N LEU A 174 2.32 22.37 19.27
CA LEU A 174 1.42 21.27 18.94
C LEU A 174 1.33 20.28 20.11
N GLU A 175 0.25 19.52 20.15
CA GLU A 175 0.05 18.37 21.03
C GLU A 175 -0.21 17.12 20.18
N VAL A 176 0.36 15.98 20.57
CA VAL A 176 0.14 14.70 19.88
C VAL A 176 -1.17 14.11 20.39
N GLY A 177 -2.11 13.85 19.49
CA GLY A 177 -3.33 13.13 19.83
C GLY A 177 -3.11 11.66 20.15
N GLU A 178 -4.10 11.00 20.76
CA GLU A 178 -4.09 9.54 20.98
C GLU A 178 -3.98 8.74 19.67
N ASP A 179 -4.31 9.37 18.54
CA ASP A 179 -4.17 8.88 17.17
C ASP A 179 -2.77 9.12 16.57
N GLY A 180 -1.83 9.69 17.32
CA GLY A 180 -0.47 10.01 16.85
C GLY A 180 -0.40 11.23 15.95
N ILE A 181 -1.49 12.00 15.80
CA ILE A 181 -1.54 13.16 14.90
C ILE A 181 -1.22 14.43 15.68
N PRO A 182 -0.17 15.20 15.29
CA PRO A 182 0.10 16.51 15.88
C PRO A 182 -1.02 17.50 15.56
N ARG A 183 -1.57 18.17 16.58
CA ARG A 183 -2.67 19.14 16.46
C ARG A 183 -2.43 20.35 17.35
N LEU A 184 -3.04 21.47 16.98
CA LEU A 184 -3.05 22.64 17.87
C LEU A 184 -3.90 22.32 19.11
N PRO A 185 -3.48 22.77 20.30
CA PRO A 185 -4.29 22.66 21.51
C PRO A 185 -5.62 23.37 21.29
N VAL A 186 -6.72 22.70 21.67
CA VAL A 186 -8.05 23.31 21.62
C VAL A 186 -8.11 24.37 22.72
N PRO A 187 -8.34 25.65 22.40
CA PRO A 187 -8.48 26.68 23.42
C PRO A 187 -9.69 26.37 24.30
N ASP A 188 -9.59 26.64 25.60
CA ASP A 188 -10.75 26.60 26.50
C ASP A 188 -11.85 27.47 25.91
N GLN A 189 -13.00 26.84 25.57
CA GLN A 189 -14.15 27.60 25.12
C GLN A 189 -14.62 28.48 26.30
N PRO A 190 -14.83 29.78 26.10
CA PRO A 190 -15.36 30.62 27.15
C PRO A 190 -16.70 30.07 27.63
N ASP A 191 -16.94 30.16 28.93
CA ASP A 191 -18.16 29.68 29.58
C ASP A 191 -19.39 30.22 28.82
N PRO A 192 -20.31 29.34 28.35
CA PRO A 192 -21.50 29.77 27.63
C PRO A 192 -22.37 30.75 28.43
N ASP A 193 -22.18 30.83 29.75
CA ASP A 193 -22.90 31.72 30.65
C ASP A 193 -22.19 33.06 30.92
N HIS A 194 -21.23 33.48 30.07
CA HIS A 194 -20.69 34.84 30.11
C HIS A 194 -21.78 35.90 29.77
N GLU A 195 -22.53 36.32 30.79
CA GLU A 195 -23.40 37.50 30.72
C GLU A 195 -22.57 38.71 30.29
N THR A 196 -22.94 39.29 29.15
CA THR A 196 -22.33 40.49 28.61
C THR A 196 -22.68 41.64 29.54
N GLN A 197 -21.75 42.03 30.42
CA GLN A 197 -21.93 43.21 31.24
C GLN A 197 -21.81 44.46 30.34
N GLU A 198 -22.95 44.92 29.82
CA GLU A 198 -23.04 46.18 29.11
C GLU A 198 -22.63 47.32 30.05
N VAL A 199 -21.56 48.01 29.69
CA VAL A 199 -21.02 49.16 30.41
C VAL A 199 -21.83 50.38 29.98
N GLY A 200 -22.61 50.93 30.91
CA GLY A 200 -23.37 52.18 30.73
C GLY A 200 -22.51 53.44 30.79
#